data_AF-A0A397YGK3-F1
#
_entry.id   AF-A0A397YGK3-F1
#
_cell.length_a   1.000
_cell.length_b   1.000
_cell.length_c   1.000
_cell.angle_alpha   90.00
_cell.angle_beta   90.00
_cell.angle_gamma   90.00
#
_symmetry.space_group_name_H-M   'P 1'
#
loop_
_entity.id
_entity.type
_entity.pdbx_description
1 polymer ?
#
loop_
_entity_poly.entity_id
_entity_poly.type
_entity_poly.pdbx_seq_one_letter_code
_entity_poly.pdbx_strand_id
1 'polypeptide(L)'
;MTLAFSSSAATVAVASATVTSSARVPTLRGFVSFRLTAKKLPLRSHGGGGVRATSELVQDKEPVVAASIPFSDAEDTTPSELNHSRTFLDARTEQDLIAGIRKEKEAGTLPPNVASGMEELYWNYKTAVLSSGASGADETVLSNMSLAFDRMLLGVEHPYTFNPYHKAIREPFDYFHFVHTYIRPLIDFKNSYVGNASIFSELEDKIRQGHNIVLISNHQSEADPAVISLLLEEQCPYIGENIKCVAGDRVITDPLCKPFSMGRNLICVYSKNHMNDDPELVDMKRKANTRSLKEMATLLRSGSQLIWIAPSGGRDRPNPSTGEWFPAPFDPSSVDNMRRLVEHSGTPGHIYPMSLLCYDIMPPPPKVEKEIGERRLVGFHGTGLSVAPEISFSDVTADCNNPNEAKEAYSQALYKSVNEQYKTLNFAIKHRRGIEASTSTVSLSQPWNESLSV
;
A
#
# COMPACT_ATOMS: atom_id res chain seq x y z
N MET A 1 11.71 -1.56 -62.50
CA MET A 1 10.26 -1.83 -62.64
C MET A 1 9.55 -0.81 -61.76
N THR A 2 9.09 0.24 -62.43
CA THR A 2 8.37 1.42 -61.93
C THR A 2 6.99 1.05 -61.39
N LEU A 3 6.52 1.74 -60.35
CA LEU A 3 5.30 2.55 -60.40
C LEU A 3 5.18 3.41 -59.14
N ALA A 4 5.28 4.72 -59.37
CA ALA A 4 4.86 5.78 -58.48
C ALA A 4 3.40 6.15 -58.79
N PHE A 5 2.65 6.62 -57.80
CA PHE A 5 1.55 7.57 -58.02
C PHE A 5 1.43 8.54 -56.83
N SER A 6 1.78 9.80 -57.11
CA SER A 6 1.23 11.04 -56.54
C SER A 6 -0.20 11.21 -57.12
N SER A 7 -1.18 11.97 -56.64
CA SER A 7 -1.32 13.14 -55.76
C SER A 7 -2.83 13.23 -55.41
N SER A 8 -3.24 13.99 -54.39
CA SER A 8 -3.97 15.26 -54.62
C SER A 8 -4.41 15.89 -53.31
N ALA A 9 -4.21 17.20 -53.23
CA ALA A 9 -4.65 18.08 -52.17
C ALA A 9 -6.13 18.48 -52.35
N ALA A 10 -6.82 18.74 -51.25
CA ALA A 10 -8.02 19.57 -51.23
C ALA A 10 -8.03 20.42 -49.96
N THR A 11 -7.74 21.70 -50.16
CA THR A 11 -7.94 22.80 -49.21
C THR A 11 -9.39 23.24 -49.29
N VAL A 12 -10.09 23.34 -48.16
CA VAL A 12 -11.25 24.23 -48.00
C VAL A 12 -11.13 24.90 -46.64
N ALA A 13 -11.20 26.22 -46.66
CA ALA A 13 -11.11 27.10 -45.52
C ALA A 13 -12.48 27.74 -45.22
N VAL A 14 -12.62 28.17 -43.96
CA VAL A 14 -13.49 29.23 -43.41
C VAL A 14 -15.00 28.94 -43.25
N ALA A 15 -15.44 28.90 -41.99
CA ALA A 15 -16.53 29.74 -41.50
C ALA A 15 -16.46 29.86 -39.97
N SER A 16 -16.06 31.05 -39.50
CA SER A 16 -16.26 31.52 -38.13
C SER A 16 -17.74 31.74 -37.84
N ALA A 17 -18.20 31.32 -36.67
CA ALA A 17 -19.44 31.82 -36.08
C ALA A 17 -19.23 32.06 -34.58
N THR A 18 -18.75 33.26 -34.28
CA THR A 18 -18.94 33.96 -33.01
C THR A 18 -20.43 34.13 -32.74
N VAL A 19 -20.93 33.59 -31.63
CA VAL A 19 -22.18 34.04 -31.02
C VAL A 19 -21.85 34.67 -29.68
N THR A 20 -21.71 35.99 -29.73
CA THR A 20 -21.88 36.88 -28.59
C THR A 20 -23.36 36.92 -28.22
N SER A 21 -23.73 36.62 -26.98
CA SER A 21 -24.91 37.24 -26.38
C SER A 21 -24.55 37.82 -25.02
N SER A 22 -24.70 39.15 -24.97
CA SER A 22 -24.52 39.98 -23.80
C SER A 22 -25.83 40.06 -23.03
N ALA A 23 -25.70 39.95 -21.70
CA ALA A 23 -26.47 40.57 -20.63
C ALA A 23 -27.98 40.75 -20.78
N ARG A 24 -28.72 40.22 -19.80
CA ARG A 24 -29.72 41.01 -19.06
C ARG A 24 -29.92 40.50 -17.63
N VAL A 25 -29.44 41.32 -16.71
CA VAL A 25 -29.82 41.36 -15.29
C VAL A 25 -31.27 41.83 -15.18
N PRO A 26 -32.05 41.27 -14.23
CA PRO A 26 -32.98 42.10 -13.48
C PRO A 26 -32.71 41.99 -11.97
N THR A 27 -32.28 43.11 -11.41
CA THR A 27 -32.45 43.44 -9.99
C THR A 27 -33.90 43.81 -9.73
N LEU A 28 -34.58 43.16 -8.78
CA LEU A 28 -35.33 43.87 -7.73
C LEU A 28 -35.76 42.93 -6.58
N ARG A 29 -35.26 43.29 -5.39
CA ARG A 29 -35.90 43.34 -4.05
C ARG A 29 -37.10 42.42 -3.77
N GLY A 30 -36.98 41.67 -2.68
CA GLY A 30 -38.12 41.16 -1.91
C GLY A 30 -37.70 40.37 -0.68
N PHE A 31 -37.39 41.06 0.43
CA PHE A 31 -37.36 40.45 1.77
C PHE A 31 -38.78 39.98 2.14
N VAL A 32 -38.97 38.69 2.40
CA VAL A 32 -40.02 38.24 3.34
C VAL A 32 -39.51 37.03 4.13
N SER A 33 -39.37 37.25 5.43
CA SER A 33 -39.11 36.27 6.47
C SER A 33 -40.39 35.47 6.76
N PHE A 34 -40.30 34.14 6.73
CA PHE A 34 -41.29 33.27 7.40
C PHE A 34 -40.58 32.29 8.34
N ARG A 35 -40.63 32.61 9.64
CA ARG A 35 -40.58 31.65 10.75
C ARG A 35 -41.98 31.05 10.91
N LEU A 36 -42.08 29.74 11.03
CA LEU A 36 -43.14 29.02 11.76
C LEU A 36 -42.57 27.62 12.07
N THR A 37 -41.97 27.45 13.25
CA THR A 37 -42.55 26.80 14.45
C THR A 37 -42.94 25.34 14.27
N ALA A 38 -42.20 24.52 15.01
CA ALA A 38 -42.48 23.13 15.33
C ALA A 38 -43.89 22.90 15.88
N LYS A 39 -44.50 21.78 15.47
CA LYS A 39 -45.48 21.05 16.29
C LYS A 39 -45.21 19.55 16.23
N LYS A 40 -45.26 18.97 17.41
CA LYS A 40 -45.02 17.58 17.80
C LYS A 40 -46.37 16.82 17.90
N LEU A 41 -46.27 15.48 17.80
CA LEU A 41 -47.18 14.38 18.21
C LEU A 41 -48.33 13.95 17.26
N PRO A 42 -48.84 12.68 17.33
CA PRO A 42 -48.36 11.46 18.02
C PRO A 42 -48.39 10.13 17.19
N LEU A 43 -47.98 9.06 17.89
CA LEU A 43 -47.78 7.62 17.64
C LEU A 43 -48.76 6.77 16.76
N ARG A 44 -48.14 5.76 16.10
CA ARG A 44 -48.46 4.31 15.90
C ARG A 44 -49.50 3.81 14.87
N SER A 45 -49.01 2.98 13.93
CA SER A 45 -49.50 1.62 13.52
C SER A 45 -48.60 1.07 12.39
N HIS A 46 -47.64 0.17 12.65
CA HIS A 46 -47.65 -1.29 12.35
C HIS A 46 -47.93 -1.73 10.89
N GLY A 47 -46.90 -2.31 10.25
CA GLY A 47 -46.97 -3.12 9.02
C GLY A 47 -45.55 -3.43 8.50
N GLY A 48 -45.13 -4.71 8.57
CA GLY A 48 -43.74 -5.15 8.49
C GLY A 48 -43.17 -5.54 7.11
N GLY A 49 -41.89 -5.90 7.13
CA GLY A 49 -41.13 -6.49 6.01
C GLY A 49 -39.63 -6.24 6.21
N GLY A 50 -38.90 -7.23 6.73
CA GLY A 50 -37.64 -7.04 7.44
C GLY A 50 -36.35 -6.97 6.60
N VAL A 51 -35.32 -6.37 7.21
CA VAL A 51 -33.89 -6.69 7.02
C VAL A 51 -33.21 -6.45 8.37
N ARG A 52 -33.05 -7.50 9.18
CA ARG A 52 -32.37 -7.47 10.48
C ARG A 52 -31.14 -8.36 10.40
N ALA A 53 -30.02 -7.77 9.97
CA ALA A 53 -28.69 -8.35 10.09
C ALA A 53 -27.67 -7.22 9.93
N THR A 54 -27.25 -6.60 11.05
CA THR A 54 -25.98 -5.86 11.28
C THR A 54 -25.99 -4.98 12.54
N SER A 55 -27.07 -4.93 13.35
CA SER A 55 -27.09 -4.13 14.59
C SER A 55 -26.81 -4.89 15.89
N GLU A 56 -26.46 -6.18 15.85
CA GLU A 56 -26.13 -6.97 17.05
C GLU A 56 -24.64 -7.29 17.06
N LEU A 57 -23.81 -6.26 17.30
CA LEU A 57 -22.39 -6.43 17.63
C LEU A 57 -21.90 -5.35 18.61
N VAL A 58 -22.76 -4.88 19.51
CA VAL A 58 -22.34 -4.06 20.67
C VAL A 58 -23.31 -4.29 21.82
N GLN A 59 -23.06 -5.32 22.63
CA GLN A 59 -23.35 -5.33 24.07
C GLN A 59 -22.83 -6.65 24.65
N ASP A 60 -21.55 -6.68 24.96
CA ASP A 60 -21.03 -7.52 26.04
C ASP A 60 -20.03 -6.66 26.81
N LYS A 61 -20.42 -6.27 28.02
CA LYS A 61 -19.55 -5.65 29.01
C LYS A 61 -18.95 -6.77 29.85
N GLU A 62 -17.68 -7.06 29.65
CA GLU A 62 -16.85 -7.74 30.65
C GLU A 62 -15.65 -6.86 31.02
N PRO A 63 -15.13 -6.97 32.25
CA PRO A 63 -14.29 -5.94 32.85
C PRO A 63 -12.90 -5.95 32.24
N VAL A 64 -12.48 -4.79 31.76
CA VAL A 64 -11.10 -4.52 31.34
C VAL A 64 -10.24 -4.40 32.58
N VAL A 65 -9.40 -5.39 32.85
CA VAL A 65 -8.28 -5.24 33.78
C VAL A 65 -7.18 -4.49 33.02
N ALA A 66 -7.10 -3.19 33.24
CA ALA A 66 -6.02 -2.36 32.73
C ALA A 66 -4.75 -2.65 33.54
N ALA A 67 -3.80 -3.36 32.95
CA ALA A 67 -2.42 -3.36 33.44
C ALA A 67 -1.74 -2.07 32.96
N SER A 68 -1.79 -1.05 33.80
CA SER A 68 -1.00 0.17 33.64
C SER A 68 0.46 -0.13 34.01
N ILE A 69 1.37 -0.13 33.03
CA ILE A 69 2.81 -0.07 33.27
C ILE A 69 3.22 1.41 33.28
N PRO A 70 3.92 1.91 34.31
CA PRO A 70 4.39 3.29 34.32
C PRO A 70 5.55 3.47 33.35
N PHE A 71 5.51 4.54 32.56
CA PHE A 71 6.65 5.09 31.85
C PHE A 71 7.65 5.65 32.88
N SER A 72 8.88 5.18 32.87
CA SER A 72 10.01 5.85 33.52
C SER A 72 11.07 6.14 32.47
N ASP A 73 11.42 7.42 32.33
CA ASP A 73 12.58 7.89 31.57
C ASP A 73 13.87 7.37 32.23
N ALA A 74 14.49 6.38 31.60
CA ALA A 74 15.88 5.99 31.78
C ALA A 74 16.36 5.32 30.48
N GLU A 75 17.63 5.51 30.13
CA GLU A 75 18.29 4.87 28.97
C GLU A 75 18.08 3.34 29.01
N ASP A 76 17.08 2.83 28.28
CA ASP A 76 16.67 1.43 28.35
C ASP A 76 16.83 0.78 26.96
N THR A 77 18.08 0.42 26.63
CA THR A 77 18.29 -0.73 25.73
C THR A 77 17.54 -1.90 26.34
N THR A 78 16.52 -2.41 25.64
CA THR A 78 15.68 -3.48 26.17
C THR A 78 16.56 -4.67 26.59
N PRO A 79 16.25 -5.41 27.68
CA PRO A 79 17.09 -6.52 28.15
C PRO A 79 17.38 -7.60 27.08
N SER A 80 16.55 -7.68 26.04
CA SER A 80 16.73 -8.54 24.88
C SER A 80 17.91 -8.16 23.99
N GLU A 81 18.29 -6.88 23.88
CA GLU A 81 19.42 -6.45 23.04
C GLU A 81 20.77 -6.65 23.71
N LEU A 82 20.82 -6.77 25.05
CA LEU A 82 22.06 -6.95 25.81
C LEU A 82 22.67 -8.35 25.67
N ASN A 83 21.84 -9.37 25.41
CA ASN A 83 22.26 -10.77 25.24
C ASN A 83 22.20 -11.25 23.78
N HIS A 84 21.85 -10.35 22.84
CA HIS A 84 21.76 -10.65 21.41
C HIS A 84 23.15 -10.84 20.80
N SER A 85 23.33 -11.89 20.00
CA SER A 85 24.57 -12.12 19.26
C SER A 85 24.80 -11.04 18.20
N ARG A 86 25.88 -10.28 18.32
CA ARG A 86 26.28 -9.23 17.36
C ARG A 86 27.15 -9.76 16.20
N THR A 87 27.18 -11.07 15.98
CA THR A 87 28.02 -11.74 14.95
C THR A 87 27.94 -11.05 13.58
N PHE A 88 26.77 -10.57 13.15
CA PHE A 88 26.60 -9.93 11.84
C PHE A 88 27.05 -8.46 11.78
N LEU A 89 27.02 -7.72 12.90
CA LEU A 89 27.54 -6.35 12.97
C LEU A 89 29.07 -6.31 13.08
N ASP A 90 29.68 -7.38 13.58
CA ASP A 90 31.14 -7.52 13.65
C ASP A 90 31.77 -7.93 12.31
N ALA A 91 30.96 -8.36 11.34
CA ALA A 91 31.43 -8.72 10.00
C ALA A 91 32.09 -7.52 9.31
N ARG A 92 33.24 -7.74 8.66
CA ARG A 92 33.97 -6.73 7.87
C ARG A 92 34.11 -7.12 6.41
N THR A 93 33.77 -8.36 6.07
CA THR A 93 33.84 -8.92 4.73
C THR A 93 32.61 -9.77 4.43
N GLU A 94 32.39 -10.06 3.14
CA GLU A 94 31.40 -11.05 2.71
C GLU A 94 31.63 -12.41 3.38
N GLN A 95 32.90 -12.83 3.48
CA GLN A 95 33.27 -14.10 4.09
C GLN A 95 32.86 -14.14 5.56
N ASP A 96 33.01 -13.04 6.29
CA ASP A 96 32.58 -12.94 7.69
C ASP A 96 31.06 -13.08 7.82
N LEU A 97 30.27 -12.44 6.94
CA LEU A 97 28.81 -12.56 6.95
C LEU A 97 28.35 -14.00 6.74
N ILE A 98 28.86 -14.66 5.69
CA ILE A 98 28.48 -16.04 5.38
C ILE A 98 28.99 -17.01 6.46
N ALA A 99 30.18 -16.77 7.01
CA ALA A 99 30.67 -17.54 8.15
C ALA A 99 29.80 -17.33 9.41
N GLY A 100 29.28 -16.11 9.61
CA GLY A 100 28.35 -15.78 10.68
C GLY A 100 27.06 -16.62 10.60
N ILE A 101 26.46 -16.77 9.42
CA ILE A 101 25.28 -17.63 9.23
C ILE A 101 25.57 -19.07 9.67
N ARG A 102 26.71 -19.63 9.22
CA ARG A 102 27.12 -21.00 9.58
C ARG A 102 27.33 -21.15 11.08
N LYS A 103 28.02 -20.18 11.70
CA LYS A 103 28.29 -20.15 13.14
C LYS A 103 26.99 -20.17 13.96
N GLU A 104 26.03 -19.29 13.65
CA GLU A 104 24.76 -19.23 14.38
C GLU A 104 23.89 -20.47 14.13
N LYS A 105 23.94 -21.04 12.92
CA LYS A 105 23.29 -22.32 12.61
C LYS A 105 23.88 -23.49 13.43
N GLU A 106 25.21 -23.58 13.50
CA GLU A 106 25.92 -24.62 14.27
C GLU A 106 25.71 -24.47 15.79
N ALA A 107 25.60 -23.23 16.27
CA ALA A 107 25.26 -22.92 17.66
C ALA A 107 23.80 -23.20 18.02
N GLY A 108 22.93 -23.43 17.02
CA GLY A 108 21.50 -23.69 17.21
C GLY A 108 20.66 -22.44 17.48
N THR A 109 21.24 -21.24 17.39
CA THR A 109 20.55 -19.94 17.53
C THR A 109 19.80 -19.56 16.26
N LEU A 110 20.18 -20.12 15.10
CA LEU A 110 19.55 -19.88 13.81
C LEU A 110 18.98 -21.17 13.18
N PRO A 111 17.66 -21.29 12.99
CA PRO A 111 17.06 -22.47 12.37
C PRO A 111 17.58 -22.74 10.94
N PRO A 112 17.75 -24.01 10.52
CA PRO A 112 18.35 -24.35 9.22
C PRO A 112 17.62 -23.75 8.01
N ASN A 113 16.29 -23.65 8.05
CA ASN A 113 15.50 -23.05 6.98
C ASN A 113 15.71 -21.53 6.90
N VAL A 114 15.81 -20.85 8.04
CA VAL A 114 16.09 -19.40 8.10
C VAL A 114 17.52 -19.13 7.62
N ALA A 115 18.50 -19.90 8.07
CA ALA A 115 19.89 -19.81 7.61
C ALA A 115 20.01 -19.94 6.08
N SER A 116 19.31 -20.92 5.50
CA SER A 116 19.30 -21.13 4.04
C SER A 116 18.66 -19.95 3.31
N GLY A 117 17.56 -19.39 3.85
CA GLY A 117 16.91 -18.21 3.30
C GLY A 117 17.75 -16.93 3.42
N MET A 118 18.54 -16.78 4.49
CA MET A 118 19.50 -15.68 4.63
C MET A 118 20.61 -15.77 3.57
N GLU A 119 21.19 -16.96 3.35
CA GLU A 119 22.18 -17.15 2.29
C GLU A 119 21.61 -16.84 0.90
N GLU A 120 20.41 -17.33 0.57
CA GLU A 120 19.76 -17.01 -0.71
C GLU A 120 19.54 -15.49 -0.84
N LEU A 121 19.02 -14.85 0.21
CA LEU A 121 18.76 -13.41 0.21
C LEU A 121 20.03 -12.61 -0.05
N TYR A 122 21.15 -12.98 0.58
CA TYR A 122 22.44 -12.31 0.38
C TYR A 122 22.85 -12.29 -1.09
N TRP A 123 22.86 -13.46 -1.73
CA TRP A 123 23.33 -13.56 -3.11
C TRP A 123 22.42 -12.83 -4.10
N ASN A 124 21.11 -12.90 -3.89
CA ASN A 124 20.15 -12.18 -4.73
C ASN A 124 20.25 -10.66 -4.52
N TYR A 125 20.35 -10.19 -3.28
CA TYR A 125 20.52 -8.77 -2.97
C TYR A 125 21.85 -8.23 -3.53
N LYS A 126 22.96 -8.92 -3.30
CA LYS A 126 24.27 -8.57 -3.85
C LYS A 126 24.21 -8.43 -5.37
N THR A 127 23.66 -9.43 -6.05
CA THR A 127 23.55 -9.41 -7.52
C THR A 127 22.74 -8.22 -8.00
N ALA A 128 21.60 -7.93 -7.35
CA ALA A 128 20.75 -6.79 -7.69
C ALA A 128 21.49 -5.45 -7.51
N VAL A 129 22.07 -5.21 -6.33
CA VAL A 129 22.76 -3.94 -6.03
C VAL A 129 23.98 -3.74 -6.94
N LEU A 130 24.78 -4.78 -7.20
CA LEU A 130 25.91 -4.67 -8.14
C LEU A 130 25.45 -4.39 -9.57
N SER A 131 24.32 -4.96 -10.01
CA SER A 131 23.78 -4.72 -11.35
C SER A 131 23.34 -3.28 -11.59
N SER A 132 23.15 -2.49 -10.53
CA SER A 132 22.86 -1.05 -10.64
C SER A 132 24.02 -0.24 -11.22
N GLY A 133 25.27 -0.74 -11.11
CA GLY A 133 26.48 -0.03 -11.49
C GLY A 133 26.83 1.17 -10.59
N ALA A 134 26.17 1.30 -9.42
CA ALA A 134 26.46 2.37 -8.47
C ALA A 134 27.89 2.25 -7.89
N SER A 135 28.56 3.39 -7.71
CA SER A 135 29.82 3.45 -6.95
C SER A 135 29.58 3.07 -5.49
N GLY A 136 30.42 2.21 -4.90
CA GLY A 136 30.26 1.76 -3.51
C GLY A 136 29.20 0.67 -3.32
N ALA A 137 28.76 0.01 -4.41
CA ALA A 137 27.78 -1.07 -4.34
C ALA A 137 28.21 -2.22 -3.40
N ASP A 138 29.49 -2.61 -3.38
CA ASP A 138 30.00 -3.63 -2.45
C ASP A 138 29.86 -3.21 -0.97
N GLU A 139 30.20 -1.96 -0.64
CA GLU A 139 30.05 -1.40 0.72
C GLU A 139 28.58 -1.34 1.12
N THR A 140 27.70 -0.97 0.18
CA THR A 140 26.25 -0.92 0.37
C THR A 140 25.70 -2.31 0.67
N VAL A 141 26.11 -3.32 -0.09
CA VAL A 141 25.73 -4.72 0.14
C VAL A 141 26.16 -5.18 1.53
N LEU A 142 27.43 -4.97 1.90
CA LEU A 142 27.95 -5.39 3.19
C LEU A 142 27.18 -4.71 4.34
N SER A 143 27.04 -3.39 4.31
CA SER A 143 26.35 -2.62 5.36
C SER A 143 24.90 -3.04 5.52
N ASN A 144 24.14 -3.09 4.41
CA ASN A 144 22.72 -3.38 4.45
C ASN A 144 22.44 -4.83 4.88
N MET A 145 23.24 -5.79 4.40
CA MET A 145 23.08 -7.20 4.74
C MET A 145 23.53 -7.52 6.17
N SER A 146 24.60 -6.88 6.67
CA SER A 146 24.98 -6.96 8.09
C SER A 146 23.81 -6.57 8.99
N LEU A 147 23.19 -5.43 8.70
CA LEU A 147 22.09 -4.93 9.51
C LEU A 147 20.82 -5.78 9.36
N ALA A 148 20.49 -6.20 8.14
CA ALA A 148 19.35 -7.08 7.90
C ALA A 148 19.49 -8.40 8.66
N PHE A 149 20.67 -9.03 8.63
CA PHE A 149 20.93 -10.29 9.30
C PHE A 149 20.93 -10.19 10.83
N ASP A 150 21.52 -9.14 11.40
CA ASP A 150 21.44 -8.84 12.84
C ASP A 150 19.98 -8.74 13.28
N ARG A 151 19.15 -7.97 12.56
CA ARG A 151 17.73 -7.82 12.89
C ARG A 151 16.90 -9.09 12.68
N MET A 152 17.23 -9.91 11.68
CA MET A 152 16.58 -11.21 11.46
C MET A 152 16.92 -12.20 12.58
N LEU A 153 18.19 -12.30 12.98
CA LEU A 153 18.62 -13.14 14.09
C LEU A 153 17.95 -12.71 15.40
N LEU A 154 17.92 -11.39 15.68
CA LEU A 154 17.20 -10.86 16.84
C LEU A 154 15.72 -11.26 16.82
N GLY A 155 15.08 -11.22 15.65
CA GLY A 155 13.69 -11.64 15.48
C GLY A 155 13.45 -13.15 15.63
N VAL A 156 14.48 -13.98 15.47
CA VAL A 156 14.45 -15.42 15.75
C VAL A 156 14.62 -15.68 17.25
N GLU A 157 15.60 -15.04 17.89
CA GLU A 157 15.86 -15.16 19.32
C GLU A 157 14.71 -14.59 20.17
N HIS A 158 14.14 -13.48 19.71
CA HIS A 158 13.08 -12.73 20.38
C HIS A 158 11.95 -12.37 19.40
N PRO A 159 11.04 -13.33 19.08
CA PRO A 159 9.99 -13.09 18.11
C PRO A 159 9.04 -11.95 18.47
N TYR A 160 9.03 -10.90 17.65
CA TYR A 160 8.08 -9.80 17.77
C TYR A 160 6.63 -10.25 17.48
N THR A 161 5.66 -9.79 18.27
CA THR A 161 4.24 -10.08 18.04
C THR A 161 3.53 -8.81 17.58
N PHE A 162 2.88 -8.87 16.42
CA PHE A 162 2.16 -7.72 15.86
C PHE A 162 0.79 -7.55 16.51
N ASN A 163 0.50 -6.31 16.90
CA ASN A 163 -0.84 -5.91 17.34
C ASN A 163 -1.80 -5.79 16.14
N PRO A 164 -3.13 -5.84 16.36
CA PRO A 164 -4.12 -5.64 15.28
C PRO A 164 -3.90 -4.36 14.49
N TYR A 165 -3.52 -3.28 15.19
CA TYR A 165 -2.89 -2.10 14.62
C TYR A 165 -1.45 -2.01 15.16
N HIS A 166 -0.49 -2.06 14.26
CA HIS A 166 0.93 -1.91 14.55
C HIS A 166 1.41 -0.53 14.09
N LYS A 167 2.11 0.17 14.97
CA LYS A 167 2.79 1.44 14.65
C LYS A 167 4.23 1.14 14.28
N ALA A 168 4.76 1.82 13.26
CA ALA A 168 6.15 1.68 12.88
C ALA A 168 7.07 1.94 14.09
N ILE A 169 8.03 1.05 14.31
CA ILE A 169 9.02 1.20 15.39
C ILE A 169 10.14 2.11 14.89
N ARG A 170 10.31 3.24 15.57
CA ARG A 170 11.32 4.27 15.23
C ARG A 170 12.48 4.33 16.24
N GLU A 171 12.29 3.78 17.44
CA GLU A 171 13.26 3.80 18.55
C GLU A 171 13.21 2.48 19.33
N PRO A 172 14.31 2.04 19.97
CA PRO A 172 15.67 2.63 19.90
C PRO A 172 16.40 2.35 18.58
N PHE A 173 15.80 1.50 17.73
CA PHE A 173 16.25 1.23 16.37
C PHE A 173 15.17 1.67 15.39
N ASP A 174 15.54 2.54 14.44
CA ASP A 174 14.61 3.01 13.42
C ASP A 174 14.42 1.97 12.31
N TYR A 175 13.44 1.08 12.50
CA TYR A 175 13.09 0.07 11.51
C TYR A 175 12.54 0.69 10.22
N PHE A 176 11.89 1.86 10.28
CA PHE A 176 11.41 2.56 9.09
C PHE A 176 12.60 3.01 8.24
N HIS A 177 13.57 3.69 8.83
CA HIS A 177 14.79 4.11 8.14
C HIS A 177 15.58 2.91 7.60
N PHE A 178 15.73 1.86 8.41
CA PHE A 178 16.35 0.60 7.97
C PHE A 178 15.73 0.05 6.68
N VAL A 179 14.40 -0.05 6.60
CA VAL A 179 13.73 -0.57 5.39
C VAL A 179 14.02 0.32 4.19
N HIS A 180 13.96 1.64 4.36
CA HIS A 180 14.25 2.59 3.29
C HIS A 180 15.67 2.44 2.76
N THR A 181 16.66 2.39 3.66
CA THR A 181 18.07 2.19 3.32
C THR A 181 18.30 0.85 2.61
N TYR A 182 17.59 -0.21 3.02
CA TYR A 182 17.68 -1.52 2.38
C TYR A 182 17.08 -1.54 0.98
N ILE A 183 15.91 -0.92 0.76
CA ILE A 183 15.18 -0.97 -0.52
C ILE A 183 15.68 0.05 -1.54
N ARG A 184 16.14 1.23 -1.11
CA ARG A 184 16.62 2.31 -1.98
C ARG A 184 17.58 1.86 -3.10
N PRO A 185 18.65 1.07 -2.84
CA PRO A 185 19.59 0.67 -3.90
C PRO A 185 19.02 -0.32 -4.90
N LEU A 186 17.78 -0.80 -4.71
CA LEU A 186 17.06 -1.67 -5.64
C LEU A 186 16.17 -0.89 -6.62
N ILE A 187 15.94 0.40 -6.36
CA ILE A 187 15.11 1.26 -7.21
C ILE A 187 15.99 2.01 -8.21
N ASP A 188 15.75 1.78 -9.49
CA ASP A 188 16.29 2.62 -10.57
C ASP A 188 15.46 3.90 -10.68
N PHE A 189 15.76 4.89 -9.83
CA PHE A 189 15.04 6.17 -9.82
C PHE A 189 15.07 6.88 -11.17
N LYS A 190 16.14 6.71 -11.96
CA LYS A 190 16.23 7.29 -13.31
C LYS A 190 15.15 6.73 -14.25
N ASN A 191 14.75 5.48 -14.06
CA ASN A 191 13.72 4.81 -14.85
C ASN A 191 12.43 4.56 -14.05
N SER A 192 12.22 5.32 -12.96
CA SER A 192 11.02 5.27 -12.14
C SER A 192 10.13 6.49 -12.40
N TYR A 193 8.82 6.40 -12.15
CA TYR A 193 7.88 7.49 -12.44
C TYR A 193 6.75 7.56 -11.42
N VAL A 194 6.30 8.79 -11.15
CA VAL A 194 5.09 9.09 -10.38
C VAL A 194 4.02 9.70 -11.28
N GLY A 195 2.88 9.03 -11.37
CA GLY A 195 1.69 9.48 -12.10
C GLY A 195 0.79 10.35 -11.22
N ASN A 196 0.42 11.51 -11.76
CA ASN A 196 -0.45 12.52 -11.14
C ASN A 196 0.05 12.94 -9.75
N ALA A 197 1.34 13.28 -9.64
CA ALA A 197 2.00 13.62 -8.37
C ALA A 197 1.22 14.67 -7.54
N SER A 198 0.62 15.67 -8.19
CA SER A 198 -0.17 16.72 -7.54
C SER A 198 -1.37 16.21 -6.72
N ILE A 199 -1.94 15.05 -7.09
CA ILE A 199 -3.05 14.47 -6.33
C ILE A 199 -2.57 14.03 -4.94
N PHE A 200 -1.33 13.56 -4.79
CA PHE A 200 -0.81 13.20 -3.47
C PHE A 200 -0.77 14.41 -2.52
N SER A 201 -0.43 15.60 -3.03
CA SER A 201 -0.52 16.84 -2.25
C SER A 201 -1.97 17.16 -1.84
N GLU A 202 -2.94 16.93 -2.73
CA GLU A 202 -4.37 17.05 -2.39
C GLU A 202 -4.78 16.07 -1.27
N LEU A 203 -4.27 14.84 -1.30
CA LEU A 203 -4.53 13.85 -0.25
C LEU A 203 -4.06 14.38 1.10
N GLU A 204 -2.85 14.96 1.17
CA GLU A 204 -2.35 15.56 2.41
C GLU A 204 -3.20 16.74 2.87
N ASP A 205 -3.67 17.59 1.96
CA ASP A 205 -4.57 18.70 2.30
C ASP A 205 -5.85 18.19 2.96
N LYS A 206 -6.45 17.12 2.43
CA LYS A 206 -7.65 16.49 3.02
C LYS A 206 -7.34 15.83 4.37
N ILE A 207 -6.19 15.18 4.52
CA ILE A 207 -5.77 14.61 5.80
C ILE A 207 -5.60 15.74 6.84
N ARG A 208 -5.01 16.87 6.48
CA ARG A 208 -4.88 18.05 7.35
C ARG A 208 -6.23 18.67 7.73
N GLN A 209 -7.25 18.52 6.88
CA GLN A 209 -8.64 18.90 7.19
C GLN A 209 -9.36 17.90 8.11
N GLY A 210 -8.70 16.81 8.51
CA GLY A 210 -9.26 15.78 9.37
C GLY A 210 -9.91 14.63 8.61
N HIS A 211 -9.89 14.62 7.28
CA HIS A 211 -10.57 13.59 6.48
C HIS A 211 -9.78 12.28 6.48
N ASN A 212 -10.49 11.18 6.20
CA ASN A 212 -9.89 9.87 5.96
C ASN A 212 -9.65 9.63 4.47
N ILE A 213 -8.52 9.02 4.13
CA ILE A 213 -8.17 8.64 2.77
C ILE A 213 -7.93 7.13 2.73
N VAL A 214 -8.58 6.44 1.79
CA VAL A 214 -8.33 5.04 1.48
C VAL A 214 -7.82 4.92 0.05
N LEU A 215 -6.62 4.37 -0.09
CA LEU A 215 -5.99 4.03 -1.36
C LEU A 215 -6.33 2.59 -1.70
N ILE A 216 -7.14 2.40 -2.75
CA ILE A 216 -7.49 1.10 -3.31
C ILE A 216 -6.49 0.77 -4.41
N SER A 217 -5.66 -0.25 -4.19
CA SER A 217 -4.46 -0.49 -4.99
C SER A 217 -4.38 -1.93 -5.52
N ASN A 218 -3.56 -2.13 -6.56
CA ASN A 218 -2.93 -3.44 -6.77
C ASN A 218 -1.76 -3.63 -5.79
N HIS A 219 -1.18 -4.83 -5.76
CA HIS A 219 -0.06 -5.19 -4.88
C HIS A 219 0.89 -6.10 -5.64
N GLN A 220 2.20 -5.88 -5.58
CA GLN A 220 3.17 -6.57 -6.44
C GLN A 220 4.28 -7.25 -5.66
N SER A 221 4.77 -6.63 -4.59
CA SER A 221 5.91 -7.11 -3.82
C SER A 221 5.73 -6.85 -2.32
N GLU A 222 6.49 -7.55 -1.49
CA GLU A 222 6.53 -7.24 -0.05
C GLU A 222 7.15 -5.87 0.23
N ALA A 223 7.89 -5.32 -0.73
CA ALA A 223 8.52 -4.01 -0.67
C ALA A 223 7.59 -2.85 -1.06
N ASP A 224 6.34 -3.10 -1.44
CA ASP A 224 5.40 -2.05 -1.91
C ASP A 224 5.31 -0.84 -0.97
N PRO A 225 5.17 -0.99 0.37
CA PRO A 225 5.14 0.16 1.28
C PRO A 225 6.42 1.00 1.22
N ALA A 226 7.57 0.36 1.03
CA ALA A 226 8.85 1.05 0.89
C ALA A 226 8.95 1.78 -0.44
N VAL A 227 8.53 1.16 -1.54
CA VAL A 227 8.49 1.77 -2.87
C VAL A 227 7.57 3.00 -2.86
N ILE A 228 6.36 2.91 -2.29
CA ILE A 228 5.47 4.07 -2.14
C ILE A 228 6.18 5.20 -1.40
N SER A 229 6.81 4.88 -0.26
CA SER A 229 7.44 5.88 0.59
C SER A 229 8.62 6.56 -0.10
N LEU A 230 9.50 5.78 -0.74
CA LEU A 230 10.70 6.26 -1.43
C LEU A 230 10.37 7.09 -2.67
N LEU A 231 9.33 6.74 -3.43
CA LEU A 231 8.91 7.51 -4.61
C LEU A 231 8.27 8.87 -4.25
N LEU A 232 7.80 9.03 -3.01
CA LEU A 232 7.12 10.24 -2.53
C LEU A 232 7.94 11.05 -1.51
N GLU A 233 9.12 10.60 -1.10
CA GLU A 233 9.84 11.15 0.05
C GLU A 233 10.21 12.64 -0.09
N GLU A 234 10.50 13.10 -1.31
CA GLU A 234 10.87 14.50 -1.57
C GLU A 234 9.65 15.44 -1.60
N GLN A 235 8.49 14.96 -2.05
CA GLN A 235 7.30 15.81 -2.28
C GLN A 235 6.23 15.67 -1.19
N CYS A 236 5.97 14.44 -0.75
CA CYS A 236 4.90 14.11 0.20
C CYS A 236 5.41 13.13 1.27
N PRO A 237 6.45 13.50 2.08
CA PRO A 237 7.04 12.60 3.07
C PRO A 237 6.03 12.13 4.13
N TYR A 238 5.03 12.97 4.45
CA TYR A 238 3.98 12.61 5.41
C TYR A 238 3.25 11.34 4.98
N ILE A 239 2.99 11.16 3.68
CA ILE A 239 2.34 9.95 3.15
C ILE A 239 3.18 8.72 3.45
N GLY A 240 4.47 8.73 3.09
CA GLY A 240 5.36 7.58 3.32
C GLY A 240 5.48 7.18 4.78
N GLU A 241 5.54 8.16 5.69
CA GLU A 241 5.68 7.92 7.13
C GLU A 241 4.38 7.49 7.82
N ASN A 242 3.22 7.90 7.32
CA ASN A 242 1.92 7.76 8.03
C ASN A 242 0.92 6.82 7.36
N ILE A 243 1.22 6.32 6.17
CA ILE A 243 0.39 5.33 5.47
C ILE A 243 0.27 4.06 6.31
N LYS A 244 -0.97 3.59 6.47
CA LYS A 244 -1.31 2.37 7.22
C LYS A 244 -1.65 1.28 6.23
N CYS A 245 -0.75 0.31 6.08
CA CYS A 245 -0.91 -0.77 5.12
C CYS A 245 -1.74 -1.92 5.73
N VAL A 246 -2.84 -2.28 5.08
CA VAL A 246 -3.54 -3.53 5.40
C VAL A 246 -2.69 -4.69 4.94
N ALA A 247 -2.12 -5.44 5.88
CA ALA A 247 -1.09 -6.44 5.61
C ALA A 247 -1.50 -7.84 6.04
N GLY A 248 -1.12 -8.82 5.22
CA GLY A 248 -1.36 -10.24 5.41
C GLY A 248 -0.49 -10.88 6.50
N ASP A 249 -0.82 -12.13 6.86
CA ASP A 249 -0.17 -12.88 7.92
C ASP A 249 1.28 -13.32 7.62
N ARG A 250 1.63 -13.53 6.35
CA ARG A 250 2.99 -13.97 5.97
C ARG A 250 4.07 -12.97 6.33
N VAL A 251 3.88 -11.70 5.98
CA VAL A 251 4.88 -10.65 6.22
C VAL A 251 5.07 -10.32 7.71
N ILE A 252 4.15 -10.74 8.57
CA ILE A 252 4.22 -10.57 10.02
C ILE A 252 4.63 -11.84 10.78
N THR A 253 4.76 -12.98 10.09
CA THR A 253 5.15 -14.28 10.68
C THR A 253 6.51 -14.77 10.20
N ASP A 254 6.89 -14.52 8.94
CA ASP A 254 8.18 -14.94 8.38
C ASP A 254 9.35 -14.16 9.03
N PRO A 255 10.31 -14.84 9.69
CA PRO A 255 11.46 -14.18 10.32
C PRO A 255 12.29 -13.28 9.38
N LEU A 256 12.33 -13.60 8.08
CA LEU A 256 13.06 -12.82 7.07
C LEU A 256 12.31 -11.56 6.64
N CYS A 257 10.99 -11.49 6.87
CA CYS A 257 10.16 -10.33 6.52
C CYS A 257 9.89 -9.42 7.72
N LYS A 258 9.82 -10.01 8.93
CA LYS A 258 9.38 -9.31 10.14
C LYS A 258 10.14 -8.02 10.44
N PRO A 259 11.49 -7.95 10.35
CA PRO A 259 12.21 -6.69 10.54
C PRO A 259 11.70 -5.58 9.61
N PHE A 260 11.38 -5.90 8.36
CA PHE A 260 10.86 -4.91 7.42
C PHE A 260 9.43 -4.47 7.79
N SER A 261 8.59 -5.41 8.19
CA SER A 261 7.22 -5.13 8.65
C SER A 261 7.18 -4.30 9.94
N MET A 262 8.16 -4.48 10.85
CA MET A 262 8.28 -3.70 12.09
C MET A 262 8.44 -2.20 11.83
N GLY A 263 9.03 -1.82 10.70
CA GLY A 263 9.23 -0.43 10.27
C GLY A 263 8.03 0.21 9.57
N ARG A 264 6.86 -0.42 9.53
CA ARG A 264 5.67 0.08 8.82
C ARG A 264 4.48 0.23 9.77
N ASN A 265 3.55 1.13 9.45
CA ASN A 265 2.25 1.14 10.13
C ASN A 265 1.36 0.10 9.46
N LEU A 266 0.85 -0.88 10.22
CA LEU A 266 0.11 -2.01 9.65
C LEU A 266 -1.25 -2.17 10.32
N ILE A 267 -2.25 -2.53 9.51
CA ILE A 267 -3.50 -3.12 9.99
C ILE A 267 -3.40 -4.62 9.67
N CYS A 268 -3.14 -5.42 10.69
CA CYS A 268 -2.77 -6.82 10.54
C CYS A 268 -4.01 -7.69 10.32
N VAL A 269 -4.11 -8.33 9.16
CA VAL A 269 -5.24 -9.20 8.80
C VAL A 269 -4.74 -10.52 8.22
N TYR A 270 -5.47 -11.60 8.47
CA TYR A 270 -5.31 -12.85 7.74
C TYR A 270 -6.00 -12.73 6.38
N SER A 271 -5.26 -13.01 5.31
CA SER A 271 -5.81 -12.97 3.96
C SER A 271 -6.87 -14.05 3.79
N LYS A 272 -7.91 -13.74 3.00
CA LYS A 272 -8.91 -14.74 2.59
C LYS A 272 -8.26 -15.91 1.85
N ASN A 273 -7.19 -15.64 1.10
CA ASN A 273 -6.47 -16.64 0.31
C ASN A 273 -5.83 -17.74 1.17
N HIS A 274 -5.50 -17.43 2.43
CA HIS A 274 -4.83 -18.33 3.36
C HIS A 274 -5.68 -18.64 4.61
N MET A 275 -6.95 -18.24 4.60
CA MET A 275 -7.85 -18.44 5.74
C MET A 275 -8.03 -19.92 6.06
N ASN A 276 -8.18 -20.75 5.02
CA ASN A 276 -8.50 -22.17 5.12
C ASN A 276 -7.29 -23.10 4.89
N ASP A 277 -6.08 -22.57 4.83
CA ASP A 277 -4.87 -23.40 4.65
C ASP A 277 -4.68 -24.39 5.81
N ASP A 278 -5.07 -23.97 7.01
CA ASP A 278 -5.17 -24.80 8.20
C ASP A 278 -6.58 -24.63 8.81
N PRO A 279 -7.47 -25.64 8.68
CA PRO A 279 -8.82 -25.59 9.22
C PRO A 279 -8.90 -25.35 10.72
N GLU A 280 -7.91 -25.78 11.51
CA GLU A 280 -7.92 -25.63 12.97
C GLU A 280 -7.69 -24.17 13.40
N LEU A 281 -7.04 -23.38 12.54
CA LEU A 281 -6.73 -21.98 12.81
C LEU A 281 -7.80 -20.99 12.31
N VAL A 282 -8.81 -21.44 11.55
CA VAL A 282 -9.82 -20.57 10.92
C VAL A 282 -10.53 -19.67 11.93
N ASP A 283 -10.98 -20.23 13.06
CA ASP A 283 -11.72 -19.46 14.06
C ASP A 283 -10.84 -18.42 14.76
N MET A 284 -9.58 -18.78 15.03
CA MET A 284 -8.58 -17.85 15.57
C MET A 284 -8.32 -16.69 14.58
N LYS A 285 -8.10 -17.01 13.31
CA LYS A 285 -7.87 -16.04 12.23
C LYS A 285 -9.06 -15.09 12.06
N ARG A 286 -10.30 -15.60 12.08
CA ARG A 286 -11.53 -14.79 12.03
C ARG A 286 -11.67 -13.85 13.22
N LYS A 287 -11.39 -14.34 14.44
CA LYS A 287 -11.39 -13.50 15.66
C LYS A 287 -10.33 -12.40 15.58
N ALA A 288 -9.13 -12.73 15.10
CA ALA A 288 -8.07 -11.74 14.90
C ALA A 288 -8.48 -10.66 13.89
N ASN A 289 -9.01 -11.04 12.72
CA ASN A 289 -9.51 -10.07 11.73
C ASN A 289 -10.62 -9.18 12.30
N THR A 290 -11.52 -9.74 13.12
CA THR A 290 -12.57 -8.96 13.78
C THR A 290 -11.99 -7.89 14.70
N ARG A 291 -10.91 -8.19 15.43
CA ARG A 291 -10.21 -7.19 16.27
C ARG A 291 -9.57 -6.10 15.40
N SER A 292 -8.88 -6.48 14.32
CA SER A 292 -8.23 -5.51 13.42
C SER A 292 -9.24 -4.59 12.72
N LEU A 293 -10.39 -5.12 12.31
CA LEU A 293 -11.48 -4.30 11.75
C LEU A 293 -12.07 -3.33 12.78
N LYS A 294 -12.18 -3.74 14.05
CA LYS A 294 -12.61 -2.85 15.15
C LYS A 294 -11.61 -1.72 15.39
N GLU A 295 -10.31 -2.03 15.41
CA GLU A 295 -9.26 -1.02 15.52
C GLU A 295 -9.27 -0.06 14.34
N MET A 296 -9.38 -0.56 13.11
CA MET A 296 -9.50 0.28 11.92
C MET A 296 -10.72 1.20 11.98
N ALA A 297 -11.88 0.70 12.43
CA ALA A 297 -13.07 1.53 12.61
C ALA A 297 -12.83 2.63 13.68
N THR A 298 -12.09 2.32 14.75
CA THR A 298 -11.70 3.31 15.77
C THR A 298 -10.78 4.39 15.20
N LEU A 299 -9.78 4.00 14.41
CA LEU A 299 -8.90 4.93 13.72
C LEU A 299 -9.67 5.84 12.76
N LEU A 300 -10.57 5.28 11.95
CA LEU A 300 -11.37 6.08 11.01
C LEU A 300 -12.27 7.09 11.75
N ARG A 301 -12.84 6.72 12.90
CA ARG A 301 -13.61 7.66 13.73
C ARG A 301 -12.77 8.84 14.24
N SER A 302 -11.46 8.69 14.43
CA SER A 302 -10.60 9.80 14.86
C SER A 302 -10.24 10.76 13.72
N GLY A 303 -10.52 10.40 12.46
CA GLY A 303 -10.16 11.20 11.29
C GLY A 303 -8.66 11.21 11.00
N SER A 304 -8.26 11.93 9.96
CA SER A 304 -6.86 12.08 9.51
C SER A 304 -6.15 10.75 9.21
N GLN A 305 -6.88 9.71 8.82
CA GLN A 305 -6.29 8.41 8.51
C GLN A 305 -5.92 8.30 7.04
N LEU A 306 -4.76 7.73 6.75
CA LEU A 306 -4.34 7.30 5.43
C LEU A 306 -4.16 5.79 5.43
N ILE A 307 -5.00 5.07 4.69
CA ILE A 307 -5.01 3.61 4.65
C ILE A 307 -4.74 3.14 3.22
N TRP A 308 -3.86 2.15 3.07
CA TRP A 308 -3.63 1.44 1.82
C TRP A 308 -4.14 0.01 1.93
N ILE A 309 -4.86 -0.45 0.92
CA ILE A 309 -5.37 -1.82 0.84
C ILE A 309 -5.32 -2.32 -0.60
N ALA A 310 -4.97 -3.59 -0.75
CA ALA A 310 -5.09 -4.32 -2.00
C ALA A 310 -6.25 -5.32 -1.93
N PRO A 311 -7.43 -5.00 -2.52
CA PRO A 311 -8.62 -5.84 -2.39
C PRO A 311 -8.50 -7.22 -3.06
N SER A 312 -7.50 -7.44 -3.92
CA SER A 312 -7.17 -8.77 -4.45
C SER A 312 -6.73 -9.75 -3.35
N GLY A 313 -6.28 -9.25 -2.19
CA GLY A 313 -5.84 -10.04 -1.05
C GLY A 313 -4.46 -10.71 -1.23
N GLY A 314 -3.75 -10.41 -2.31
CA GLY A 314 -2.43 -10.95 -2.61
C GLY A 314 -1.70 -10.20 -3.73
N ARG A 315 -0.42 -10.51 -3.90
CA ARG A 315 0.42 -9.94 -4.96
C ARG A 315 -0.07 -10.36 -6.36
N ASP A 316 0.13 -9.52 -7.35
CA ASP A 316 -0.10 -9.80 -8.76
C ASP A 316 0.71 -11.02 -9.20
N ARG A 317 0.32 -11.67 -10.30
CA ARG A 317 1.03 -12.81 -10.88
C ARG A 317 1.11 -12.68 -12.39
N PRO A 318 2.18 -13.21 -13.02
CA PRO A 318 2.25 -13.24 -14.46
C PRO A 318 1.16 -14.16 -15.01
N ASN A 319 0.59 -13.78 -16.16
CA ASN A 319 -0.25 -14.66 -16.94
C ASN A 319 0.55 -15.94 -17.29
N PRO A 320 0.07 -17.16 -16.98
CA PRO A 320 0.82 -18.38 -17.22
C PRO A 320 1.16 -18.66 -18.70
N SER A 321 0.38 -18.10 -19.63
CA SER A 321 0.55 -18.32 -21.06
C SER A 321 1.40 -17.23 -21.73
N THR A 322 1.26 -15.96 -21.31
CA THR A 322 1.96 -14.83 -21.95
C THR A 322 3.17 -14.33 -21.15
N GLY A 323 3.23 -14.62 -19.85
CA GLY A 323 4.22 -14.07 -18.93
C GLY A 323 3.98 -12.61 -18.53
N GLU A 324 2.93 -11.97 -19.05
CA GLU A 324 2.62 -10.57 -18.78
C GLU A 324 2.00 -10.37 -17.40
N TRP A 325 2.36 -9.27 -16.74
CA TRP A 325 1.89 -8.92 -15.40
C TRP A 325 0.81 -7.83 -15.48
N PHE A 326 -0.29 -8.05 -14.77
CA PHE A 326 -1.37 -7.06 -14.62
C PHE A 326 -1.92 -7.11 -13.18
N PRO A 327 -2.56 -6.01 -12.72
CA PRO A 327 -3.31 -6.00 -11.48
C PRO A 327 -4.22 -7.22 -11.33
N ALA A 328 -4.13 -7.93 -10.21
CA ALA A 328 -5.05 -9.02 -9.91
C ALA A 328 -6.48 -8.49 -9.67
N PRO A 329 -7.53 -9.25 -10.04
CA PRO A 329 -8.92 -8.86 -9.81
C PRO A 329 -9.20 -8.53 -8.34
N PHE A 330 -9.96 -7.47 -8.11
CA PHE A 330 -10.38 -7.07 -6.78
C PHE A 330 -11.51 -7.96 -6.27
N ASP A 331 -11.53 -8.24 -4.96
CA ASP A 331 -12.71 -8.78 -4.29
C ASP A 331 -13.70 -7.63 -4.01
N PRO A 332 -14.88 -7.59 -4.67
CA PRO A 332 -15.86 -6.52 -4.50
C PRO A 332 -16.36 -6.40 -3.06
N SER A 333 -16.35 -7.50 -2.30
CA SER A 333 -16.76 -7.48 -0.89
C SER A 333 -15.73 -6.76 -0.03
N SER A 334 -14.45 -6.88 -0.35
CA SER A 334 -13.38 -6.17 0.37
C SER A 334 -13.42 -4.67 0.06
N VAL A 335 -13.68 -4.28 -1.18
CA VAL A 335 -13.91 -2.88 -1.58
C VAL A 335 -15.13 -2.29 -0.85
N ASP A 336 -16.28 -2.97 -0.88
CA ASP A 336 -17.50 -2.49 -0.24
C ASP A 336 -17.38 -2.40 1.28
N ASN A 337 -16.67 -3.35 1.91
CA ASN A 337 -16.40 -3.27 3.35
C ASN A 337 -15.61 -2.00 3.71
N MET A 338 -14.57 -1.66 2.94
CA MET A 338 -13.81 -0.44 3.16
C MET A 338 -14.66 0.82 2.95
N ARG A 339 -15.46 0.86 1.87
CA ARG A 339 -16.41 1.95 1.62
C ARG A 339 -17.36 2.16 2.79
N ARG A 340 -18.00 1.09 3.27
CA ARG A 340 -18.93 1.16 4.41
C ARG A 340 -18.22 1.66 5.67
N LEU A 341 -17.01 1.18 5.96
CA LEU A 341 -16.25 1.63 7.13
C LEU A 341 -15.96 3.13 7.07
N VAL A 342 -15.60 3.65 5.90
CA VAL A 342 -15.35 5.08 5.69
C VAL A 342 -16.64 5.88 5.87
N GLU A 343 -17.72 5.51 5.20
CA GLU A 343 -19.02 6.20 5.27
C GLU A 343 -19.60 6.24 6.69
N HIS A 344 -19.45 5.15 7.45
CA HIS A 344 -20.00 5.03 8.79
C HIS A 344 -19.00 5.47 9.88
N SER A 345 -17.86 6.05 9.50
CA SER A 345 -16.86 6.54 10.46
C SER A 345 -17.27 7.83 11.16
N GLY A 346 -18.25 8.57 10.63
CA GLY A 346 -18.66 9.87 11.15
C GLY A 346 -17.71 11.02 10.79
N THR A 347 -16.62 10.72 10.08
CA THR A 347 -15.65 11.69 9.55
C THR A 347 -15.68 11.63 8.03
N PRO A 348 -15.58 12.76 7.30
CA PRO A 348 -15.49 12.73 5.84
C PRO A 348 -14.35 11.80 5.39
N GLY A 349 -14.60 11.01 4.36
CA GLY A 349 -13.55 10.16 3.81
C GLY A 349 -13.71 9.86 2.34
N HIS A 350 -12.58 9.52 1.74
CA HIS A 350 -12.38 9.53 0.31
C HIS A 350 -11.69 8.26 -0.16
N ILE A 351 -12.05 7.78 -1.35
CA ILE A 351 -11.53 6.53 -1.91
C ILE A 351 -10.87 6.81 -3.26
N TYR A 352 -9.57 6.56 -3.34
CA TYR A 352 -8.77 6.81 -4.53
C TYR A 352 -8.24 5.51 -5.13
N PRO A 353 -8.37 5.29 -6.45
CA PRO A 353 -7.70 4.19 -7.13
C PRO A 353 -6.21 4.53 -7.32
N MET A 354 -5.34 3.63 -6.86
CA MET A 354 -3.88 3.75 -6.95
C MET A 354 -3.28 2.56 -7.70
N SER A 355 -2.23 2.78 -8.46
CA SER A 355 -1.50 1.73 -9.16
C SER A 355 -0.02 1.70 -8.80
N LEU A 356 0.52 0.49 -8.67
CA LEU A 356 1.91 0.18 -8.41
C LEU A 356 2.49 -0.70 -9.51
N LEU A 357 3.72 -0.38 -9.93
CA LEU A 357 4.54 -1.22 -10.79
C LEU A 357 5.93 -1.38 -10.17
N CYS A 358 6.18 -2.51 -9.52
CA CYS A 358 7.45 -2.80 -8.84
C CYS A 358 7.74 -4.29 -8.66
N TYR A 359 7.01 -5.20 -9.33
CA TYR A 359 7.21 -6.64 -9.16
C TYR A 359 8.65 -7.08 -9.43
N ASP A 360 9.41 -6.43 -10.32
CA ASP A 360 10.79 -6.85 -10.63
C ASP A 360 11.83 -6.58 -9.55
N ILE A 361 11.50 -5.77 -8.53
CA ILE A 361 12.39 -5.56 -7.39
C ILE A 361 12.38 -6.78 -6.48
N MET A 362 11.20 -7.34 -6.21
CA MET A 362 11.04 -8.50 -5.33
C MET A 362 9.80 -9.31 -5.76
N PRO A 363 9.89 -10.04 -6.89
CA PRO A 363 8.72 -10.67 -7.50
C PRO A 363 8.23 -11.83 -6.63
N PRO A 364 6.90 -12.04 -6.56
CA PRO A 364 6.37 -13.24 -5.95
C PRO A 364 6.74 -14.49 -6.79
N PRO A 365 6.72 -15.69 -6.18
CA PRO A 365 6.76 -16.92 -6.94
C PRO A 365 5.61 -16.97 -7.96
N PRO A 366 5.79 -17.61 -9.13
CA PRO A 366 4.76 -17.64 -10.18
C PRO A 366 3.41 -18.23 -9.75
N LYS A 367 3.41 -19.07 -8.71
CA LYS A 367 2.21 -19.65 -8.09
C LYS A 367 2.11 -19.20 -6.63
N VAL A 368 0.89 -19.20 -6.09
CA VAL A 368 0.71 -19.00 -4.64
C VAL A 368 1.19 -20.26 -3.94
N GLU A 369 2.28 -20.15 -3.19
CA GLU A 369 2.79 -21.23 -2.33
C GLU A 369 1.95 -21.32 -1.06
N LYS A 370 1.87 -22.47 -0.41
CA LYS A 370 1.12 -22.65 0.86
C LYS A 370 2.00 -22.45 2.08
N GLU A 371 3.26 -22.87 2.01
CA GLU A 371 4.23 -22.79 3.10
C GLU A 371 4.88 -21.40 3.18
N ILE A 372 5.45 -21.08 4.34
CA ILE A 372 6.26 -19.87 4.57
C ILE A 372 7.69 -20.18 4.10
N GLY A 373 8.40 -19.18 3.57
CA GLY A 373 9.74 -19.34 3.02
C GLY A 373 9.77 -19.42 1.49
N GLU A 374 8.95 -18.61 0.83
CA GLU A 374 8.98 -18.43 -0.62
C GLU A 374 10.38 -18.06 -1.12
N ARG A 375 10.74 -18.53 -2.32
CA ARG A 375 12.02 -18.20 -2.95
C ARG A 375 12.18 -16.68 -3.08
N ARG A 376 13.31 -16.13 -2.59
CA ARG A 376 13.48 -14.67 -2.45
C ARG A 376 14.32 -14.09 -3.58
N LEU A 377 13.70 -13.83 -4.72
CA LEU A 377 14.35 -13.12 -5.82
C LEU A 377 14.38 -11.60 -5.54
N VAL A 378 15.50 -10.96 -5.90
CA VAL A 378 15.69 -9.51 -5.77
C VAL A 378 16.28 -8.97 -7.07
N GLY A 379 15.86 -7.80 -7.50
CA GLY A 379 16.34 -7.14 -8.72
C GLY A 379 16.49 -5.63 -8.57
N PHE A 380 17.31 -5.02 -9.42
CA PHE A 380 17.42 -3.57 -9.58
C PHE A 380 16.60 -3.13 -10.79
N HIS A 381 15.52 -2.38 -10.56
CA HIS A 381 14.58 -2.02 -11.62
C HIS A 381 13.89 -0.67 -11.37
N GLY A 382 13.41 -0.07 -12.47
CA GLY A 382 12.53 1.09 -12.41
C GLY A 382 11.17 0.71 -11.83
N THR A 383 10.60 1.60 -11.03
CA THR A 383 9.30 1.42 -10.37
C THR A 383 8.32 2.54 -10.70
N GLY A 384 7.03 2.25 -10.55
CA GLY A 384 5.96 3.16 -10.88
C GLY A 384 4.96 3.26 -9.75
N LEU A 385 4.53 4.48 -9.47
CA LEU A 385 3.41 4.78 -8.59
C LEU A 385 2.49 5.74 -9.31
N SER A 386 1.18 5.53 -9.26
CA SER A 386 0.20 6.46 -9.82
C SER A 386 -1.03 6.49 -8.95
N VAL A 387 -1.66 7.65 -8.84
CA VAL A 387 -3.01 7.80 -8.28
C VAL A 387 -3.89 8.53 -9.29
N ALA A 388 -5.18 8.20 -9.33
CA ALA A 388 -6.16 8.94 -10.14
C ALA A 388 -7.22 9.56 -9.23
N PRO A 389 -8.03 10.52 -9.71
CA PRO A 389 -9.06 11.18 -8.90
C PRO A 389 -10.01 10.19 -8.21
N GLU A 390 -10.59 10.64 -7.10
CA GLU A 390 -11.60 9.89 -6.35
C GLU A 390 -12.75 9.45 -7.27
N ILE A 391 -13.21 8.21 -7.06
CA ILE A 391 -14.39 7.69 -7.75
C ILE A 391 -15.59 7.83 -6.82
N SER A 392 -16.58 8.61 -7.24
CA SER A 392 -17.83 8.79 -6.51
C SER A 392 -18.68 7.51 -6.56
N PHE A 393 -19.00 6.95 -5.39
CA PHE A 393 -19.91 5.80 -5.28
C PHE A 393 -21.28 6.13 -5.86
N SER A 394 -21.86 7.30 -5.51
CA SER A 394 -23.19 7.68 -5.98
C SER A 394 -23.27 7.79 -7.50
N ASP A 395 -22.20 8.29 -8.13
CA ASP A 395 -22.19 8.54 -9.56
C ASP A 395 -22.06 7.23 -10.34
N VAL A 396 -21.19 6.32 -9.87
CA VAL A 396 -21.02 5.00 -10.50
C VAL A 396 -22.27 4.14 -10.35
N THR A 397 -23.00 4.26 -9.25
CA THR A 397 -24.12 3.37 -8.93
C THR A 397 -25.49 3.98 -9.19
N ALA A 398 -25.57 5.14 -9.83
CA ALA A 398 -26.83 5.86 -10.06
C ALA A 398 -27.87 5.03 -10.82
N ASP A 399 -27.42 4.21 -11.77
CA ASP A 399 -28.28 3.36 -12.61
C ASP A 399 -28.36 1.89 -12.13
N CYS A 400 -27.74 1.56 -10.99
CA CYS A 400 -27.77 0.19 -10.47
C CYS A 400 -29.12 -0.16 -9.85
N ASN A 401 -29.65 -1.33 -10.18
CA ASN A 401 -30.99 -1.75 -9.77
C ASN A 401 -31.03 -2.34 -8.35
N ASN A 402 -29.88 -2.76 -7.81
CA ASN A 402 -29.79 -3.37 -6.50
C ASN A 402 -28.39 -3.20 -5.86
N PRO A 403 -28.25 -3.42 -4.53
CA PRO A 403 -26.99 -3.23 -3.82
C PRO A 403 -25.84 -4.15 -4.27
N ASN A 404 -26.12 -5.34 -4.81
CA ASN A 404 -25.07 -6.24 -5.29
C ASN A 404 -24.49 -5.75 -6.61
N GLU A 405 -25.33 -5.26 -7.51
CA GLU A 405 -24.93 -4.62 -8.76
C GLU A 405 -24.11 -3.35 -8.48
N ALA A 406 -24.56 -2.51 -7.54
CA ALA A 406 -23.84 -1.31 -7.11
C ALA A 406 -22.44 -1.63 -6.56
N LYS A 407 -22.33 -2.66 -5.72
CA LYS A 407 -21.06 -3.16 -5.19
C LYS A 407 -20.10 -3.58 -6.31
N GLU A 408 -20.59 -4.37 -7.27
CA GLU A 408 -19.78 -4.85 -8.39
C GLU A 408 -19.32 -3.69 -9.29
N ALA A 409 -20.26 -2.82 -9.67
CA ALA A 409 -19.98 -1.66 -10.52
C ALA A 409 -18.92 -0.75 -9.91
N TYR A 410 -19.01 -0.46 -8.61
CA TYR A 410 -18.03 0.37 -7.93
C TYR A 410 -16.65 -0.28 -7.85
N SER A 411 -16.58 -1.56 -7.49
CA SER A 411 -15.32 -2.32 -7.49
C SER A 411 -14.68 -2.33 -8.87
N GLN A 412 -15.48 -2.53 -9.92
CA GLN A 412 -15.01 -2.57 -11.29
C GLN A 412 -14.54 -1.20 -11.80
N ALA A 413 -15.19 -0.10 -11.39
CA ALA A 413 -14.75 1.25 -11.73
C ALA A 413 -13.36 1.55 -11.15
N LEU A 414 -13.14 1.21 -9.88
CA LEU A 414 -11.83 1.33 -9.23
C LEU A 414 -10.79 0.45 -9.93
N TYR A 415 -11.10 -0.83 -10.15
CA TYR A 415 -10.19 -1.76 -10.81
C TYR A 415 -9.80 -1.33 -12.23
N LYS A 416 -10.75 -0.79 -13.01
CA LYS A 416 -10.48 -0.25 -14.35
C LYS A 416 -9.50 0.94 -14.29
N SER A 417 -9.72 1.88 -13.37
CA SER A 417 -8.81 3.01 -13.17
C SER A 417 -7.40 2.55 -12.79
N VAL A 418 -7.28 1.59 -11.86
CA VAL A 418 -5.97 1.01 -11.48
C VAL A 418 -5.29 0.37 -12.69
N ASN A 419 -6.03 -0.33 -13.55
CA ASN A 419 -5.47 -0.93 -14.77
C ASN A 419 -5.02 0.10 -15.81
N GLU A 420 -5.76 1.19 -15.99
CA GLU A 420 -5.39 2.27 -16.93
C GLU A 420 -4.10 2.97 -16.48
N GLN A 421 -4.00 3.26 -15.18
CA GLN A 421 -2.78 3.78 -14.56
C GLN A 421 -1.61 2.80 -14.71
N TYR A 422 -1.82 1.52 -14.39
CA TYR A 422 -0.80 0.48 -14.50
C TYR A 422 -0.24 0.37 -15.92
N LYS A 423 -1.11 0.37 -16.93
CA LYS A 423 -0.68 0.33 -18.35
C LYS A 423 0.21 1.52 -18.70
N THR A 424 -0.11 2.70 -18.20
CA THR A 424 0.70 3.91 -18.43
C THR A 424 2.08 3.77 -17.79
N LEU A 425 2.15 3.31 -16.54
CA LEU A 425 3.42 3.01 -15.85
C LEU A 425 4.22 1.93 -16.59
N ASN A 426 3.55 0.89 -17.08
CA ASN A 426 4.17 -0.19 -17.84
C ASN A 426 4.77 0.31 -19.16
N PHE A 427 4.06 1.16 -19.90
CA PHE A 427 4.62 1.82 -21.09
C PHE A 427 5.82 2.71 -20.78
N ALA A 428 5.78 3.45 -19.67
CA ALA A 428 6.89 4.31 -19.27
C ALA A 428 8.16 3.50 -18.97
N ILE A 429 8.01 2.42 -18.18
CA ILE A 429 9.12 1.68 -17.59
C ILE A 429 9.54 0.51 -18.49
N LYS A 430 8.61 -0.40 -18.80
CA LYS A 430 8.90 -1.64 -19.54
C LYS A 430 9.11 -1.41 -21.03
N HIS A 431 8.36 -0.46 -21.60
CA HIS A 431 8.51 -0.07 -23.00
C HIS A 431 9.42 1.17 -23.17
N ARG A 432 10.06 1.64 -22.10
CA ARG A 432 11.08 2.72 -22.10
C ARG A 432 10.61 4.02 -22.76
N ARG A 433 9.32 4.34 -22.68
CA ARG A 433 8.77 5.61 -23.19
C ARG A 433 8.96 6.76 -22.19
N GLY A 434 9.27 6.45 -20.94
CA GLY A 434 9.39 7.44 -19.87
C GLY A 434 8.18 8.38 -19.76
N ILE A 435 8.43 9.68 -19.60
CA ILE A 435 7.37 10.70 -19.46
C ILE A 435 6.44 10.74 -20.69
N GLU A 436 6.92 10.37 -21.89
CA GLU A 436 6.11 10.34 -23.12
C GLU A 436 5.02 9.26 -23.11
N ALA A 437 5.01 8.35 -22.13
CA ALA A 437 3.90 7.43 -21.91
C ALA A 437 2.67 8.11 -21.30
N SER A 438 2.81 9.35 -20.80
CA SER A 438 1.71 10.11 -20.21
C SER A 438 0.49 10.17 -21.11
N THR A 439 -0.68 10.16 -20.50
CA THR A 439 -1.97 10.26 -21.17
C THR A 439 -2.73 11.48 -20.66
N SER A 440 -3.93 11.73 -21.18
CA SER A 440 -4.80 12.81 -20.67
C SER A 440 -5.27 12.57 -19.23
N THR A 441 -5.17 11.35 -18.71
CA THR A 441 -5.63 10.98 -17.35
C THR A 441 -4.48 10.62 -16.39
N VAL A 442 -3.27 10.41 -16.92
CA VAL A 442 -2.07 10.07 -16.14
C VAL A 442 -0.90 10.91 -16.62
N SER A 443 -0.53 11.91 -15.85
CA SER A 443 0.65 12.76 -16.08
C SER A 443 1.83 12.22 -15.29
N LEU A 444 2.86 11.72 -15.98
CA LEU A 444 4.05 11.15 -15.35
C LEU A 444 5.09 12.22 -15.04
N SER A 445 5.79 12.05 -13.92
CA SER A 445 6.85 12.93 -13.43
C SER A 445 7.93 12.12 -12.70
N GLN A 446 9.05 12.76 -12.39
CA GLN A 446 10.15 12.21 -11.58
C GLN A 446 10.48 13.21 -10.47
N PRO A 447 9.75 13.15 -9.34
CA PRO A 447 9.73 14.22 -8.34
C PRO A 447 11.10 14.50 -7.68
N TRP A 448 11.98 13.51 -7.65
CA TRP A 448 13.35 13.61 -7.15
C TRP A 448 14.33 14.33 -8.11
N ASN A 449 13.94 14.60 -9.36
CA ASN A 449 14.77 15.31 -10.32
C ASN A 449 14.51 16.83 -10.34
N GLU A 450 13.38 17.28 -9.79
CA GLU A 450 13.03 18.72 -9.74
C GLU A 450 13.95 19.49 -8.77
N SER A 451 14.50 18.82 -7.75
CA SER A 451 15.46 19.37 -6.79
C SER A 451 16.86 19.63 -7.38
N LEU A 452 17.15 19.19 -8.61
CA LEU A 452 18.41 19.45 -9.32
C LEU A 452 18.36 20.71 -10.21
N SER A 453 17.29 21.50 -10.14
CA SER A 453 17.06 22.67 -11.00
C SER A 453 17.00 24.02 -10.27
N VAL A 454 17.49 24.10 -9.02
CA VAL A 454 17.64 25.37 -8.27
C VAL A 454 19.11 25.73 -8.06
#